data_AF-A0A392R5U4-F1
#
_entry.id   AF-A0A392R5U4-F1
#
_cell.length_a   1.000
_cell.length_b   1.000
_cell.length_c   1.000
_cell.angle_alpha   90.00
_cell.angle_beta   90.00
_cell.angle_gamma   90.00
#
_symmetry.space_group_name_H-M   'P 1'
#
loop_
_entity.id
_entity.type
_entity.pdbx_description
1 polymer ?
#
loop_
_entity_poly.entity_id
_entity_poly.type
_entity_poly.pdbx_seq_one_letter_code
_entity_poly.pdbx_strand_id
1 'polypeptide(L)'
;MEHDIRRELTTAYTPQQNGVSERKNRTILNMVRSLLAKVRVPKTFWPEAVNWSVHVLNRSPTFSVQNKPPEEAWSGRKPVVDYFRIFGCIAYAHIPDVKRKKLDEKAEKCIFLG
;
A
#
# COMPACT_ATOMS: atom_id res chain seq x y z
N MET A 1 -16.38 20.34 -19.01
CA MET A 1 -17.27 19.34 -18.38
C MET A 1 -16.84 19.24 -16.94
N GLU A 2 -17.51 20.00 -16.09
CA GLU A 2 -17.36 19.89 -14.65
C GLU A 2 -17.95 18.53 -14.28
N HIS A 3 -17.13 17.60 -13.78
CA HIS A 3 -17.65 16.33 -13.27
C HIS A 3 -18.67 16.68 -12.17
N ASP A 4 -19.91 16.20 -12.27
CA ASP A 4 -21.03 16.47 -11.35
C ASP A 4 -20.73 15.94 -9.93
N ILE A 5 -19.72 16.53 -9.29
CA ILE A 5 -19.14 16.16 -8.01
C ILE A 5 -19.66 17.17 -7.00
N ARG A 6 -20.55 16.70 -6.13
CA ARG A 6 -21.02 17.50 -4.99
C ARG A 6 -19.98 17.49 -3.89
N ARG A 7 -19.43 18.67 -3.60
CA ARG A 7 -18.52 18.87 -2.47
C ARG A 7 -19.34 19.18 -1.22
N GLU A 8 -19.40 18.23 -0.30
CA GLU A 8 -19.93 18.46 1.04
C GLU A 8 -18.79 18.89 1.96
N LEU A 9 -18.90 20.10 2.54
CA LEU A 9 -17.94 20.60 3.51
C LEU A 9 -18.34 20.14 4.91
N THR A 10 -17.37 19.65 5.66
CA THR A 10 -17.53 19.38 7.09
C THR A 10 -17.79 20.69 7.82
N THR A 11 -18.76 20.71 8.75
CA THR A 11 -18.95 21.88 9.60
C THR A 11 -17.75 22.09 10.51
N ALA A 12 -17.39 23.34 10.78
CA ALA A 12 -16.33 23.62 11.74
C ALA A 12 -16.70 23.01 13.10
N TYR A 13 -15.73 22.38 13.78
CA TYR A 13 -15.89 21.75 15.09
C TYR A 13 -16.77 20.49 15.16
N THR A 14 -17.04 19.79 14.04
CA THR A 14 -17.75 18.50 14.02
C THR A 14 -16.85 17.32 13.57
N PRO A 15 -15.83 16.93 14.36
CA PRO A 15 -14.90 15.86 14.00
C PRO A 15 -15.59 14.50 13.72
N GLN A 16 -16.81 14.29 14.23
CA GLN A 16 -17.61 13.09 13.98
C GLN A 16 -17.91 12.89 12.49
N GLN A 17 -18.09 13.98 11.73
CA GLN A 17 -18.36 13.92 10.29
C GLN A 17 -17.16 13.40 9.48
N ASN A 18 -15.93 13.57 9.98
CA ASN A 18 -14.70 13.07 9.34
C ASN A 18 -14.15 11.79 9.99
N GLY A 19 -14.85 11.24 11.00
CA GLY A 19 -14.34 10.16 11.83
C GLY A 19 -14.01 8.88 11.07
N VAL A 20 -14.70 8.60 9.95
CA VAL A 20 -14.40 7.41 9.11
C VAL A 20 -13.04 7.56 8.44
N SER A 21 -12.80 8.69 7.78
CA SER A 21 -11.53 9.01 7.11
C SER A 21 -10.38 9.07 8.10
N GLU A 22 -10.58 9.73 9.25
CA GLU A 22 -9.55 9.84 10.30
C GLU A 22 -9.16 8.49 10.88
N ARG A 23 -10.14 7.61 11.15
CA ARG A 23 -9.86 6.23 11.60
C ARG A 23 -9.03 5.47 10.55
N LYS A 24 -9.41 5.57 9.28
CA LYS A 24 -8.68 4.87 8.20
C LYS A 24 -7.26 5.40 8.06
N ASN A 25 -7.07 6.72 8.08
CA ASN A 25 -5.75 7.35 8.03
C ASN A 25 -4.87 6.91 9.21
N ARG A 26 -5.43 6.83 10.42
CA ARG A 26 -4.71 6.32 11.59
C ARG A 26 -4.28 4.86 11.42
N THR A 27 -5.16 3.98 10.92
CA THR A 27 -4.81 2.58 10.64
C THR A 27 -3.67 2.47 9.63
N ILE A 28 -3.73 3.22 8.52
CA ILE A 28 -2.70 3.22 7.48
C ILE A 28 -1.37 3.69 8.07
N LEU A 29 -1.35 4.83 8.78
CA LEU A 29 -0.12 5.37 9.35
C LEU A 29 0.48 4.48 10.44
N ASN A 30 -0.34 3.77 11.21
CA ASN A 30 0.15 2.78 12.17
C ASN A 30 0.83 1.60 11.46
N MET A 31 0.22 1.07 10.40
CA MET A 31 0.81 0.00 9.60
C MET A 31 2.14 0.43 8.97
N VAL A 32 2.19 1.63 8.38
CA VAL A 32 3.41 2.23 7.80
C VAL A 32 4.54 2.32 8.83
N ARG A 33 4.26 2.84 10.04
CA ARG A 33 5.25 2.91 11.13
C ARG A 33 5.78 1.54 11.48
N SER A 34 4.91 0.54 11.61
CA SER A 34 5.31 -0.84 11.91
C SER A 34 6.14 -1.47 10.78
N LEU A 35 5.79 -1.26 9.51
CA LEU A 35 6.52 -1.78 8.35
C LEU A 35 7.94 -1.20 8.28
N LEU A 36 8.06 0.12 8.35
CA LEU A 36 9.35 0.80 8.28
C LEU A 36 10.26 0.39 9.46
N ALA A 37 9.71 0.27 10.66
CA ALA A 37 10.45 -0.18 11.84
C ALA A 37 10.92 -1.64 11.73
N LYS A 38 10.06 -2.53 11.20
CA LYS A 38 10.37 -3.96 11.06
C LYS A 38 11.47 -4.23 10.02
N VAL A 39 11.37 -3.60 8.86
CA VAL A 39 12.30 -3.85 7.74
C VAL A 39 13.58 -3.02 7.84
N ARG A 40 13.58 -1.97 8.69
CA ARG A 40 14.70 -1.02 8.85
C ARG A 40 15.04 -0.29 7.55
N VAL A 41 14.01 0.07 6.79
CA VAL A 41 14.13 0.88 5.57
C VAL A 41 14.13 2.36 5.95
N PRO A 42 14.91 3.23 5.28
CA PRO A 42 14.87 4.66 5.51
C PRO A 42 13.46 5.25 5.44
N LYS A 43 13.15 6.22 6.31
CA LYS A 43 11.83 6.88 6.36
C LYS A 43 11.46 7.58 5.05
N THR A 44 12.41 7.84 4.17
CA THR A 44 12.16 8.38 2.82
C THR A 44 11.25 7.50 1.99
N PHE A 45 11.24 6.17 2.25
CA PHE A 45 10.37 5.20 1.56
C PHE A 45 8.99 5.03 2.22
N TRP A 46 8.53 6.02 2.99
CA TRP A 46 7.19 6.01 3.56
C TRP A 46 6.07 5.99 2.50
N PRO A 47 6.20 6.60 1.29
CA PRO A 47 5.14 6.52 0.28
C PRO A 47 4.91 5.10 -0.22
N GLU A 48 5.97 4.31 -0.41
CA GLU A 48 5.91 2.91 -0.84
C GLU A 48 5.25 2.06 0.26
N ALA A 49 5.62 2.29 1.52
CA ALA A 49 4.96 1.64 2.65
C ALA A 49 3.46 1.99 2.74
N VAL A 50 3.06 3.22 2.42
CA VAL A 50 1.65 3.63 2.34
C VAL A 50 0.94 2.88 1.22
N ASN A 51 1.52 2.86 0.01
CA ASN A 51 0.94 2.17 -1.14
C ASN A 51 0.72 0.68 -0.84
N TRP A 52 1.72 0.00 -0.31
CA TRP A 52 1.60 -1.41 0.09
C TRP A 52 0.53 -1.59 1.18
N SER A 53 0.51 -0.73 2.20
CA SER A 53 -0.49 -0.81 3.28
C SER A 53 -1.91 -0.65 2.77
N VAL A 54 -2.16 0.34 1.90
CA VAL A 54 -3.48 0.56 1.30
C VAL A 54 -3.87 -0.60 0.40
N HIS A 55 -2.94 -1.11 -0.40
CA HIS A 55 -3.16 -2.25 -1.30
C HIS A 55 -3.59 -3.51 -0.54
N VAL A 56 -2.89 -3.81 0.56
CA VAL A 56 -3.24 -4.92 1.47
C VAL A 56 -4.59 -4.67 2.14
N LEU A 57 -4.81 -3.50 2.73
CA LEU A 57 -6.04 -3.19 3.45
C LEU A 57 -7.29 -3.21 2.56
N ASN A 58 -7.18 -2.87 1.28
CA ASN A 58 -8.30 -2.93 0.35
C ASN A 58 -8.60 -4.36 -0.12
N ARG A 59 -7.63 -5.27 -0.05
CA ARG A 59 -7.76 -6.69 -0.43
C ARG A 59 -7.95 -7.62 0.76
N SER A 60 -7.93 -7.06 1.98
CA SER A 60 -8.15 -7.79 3.22
C SER A 60 -9.63 -7.74 3.62
N PRO A 61 -10.18 -8.81 4.22
CA PRO A 61 -11.51 -8.78 4.83
C PRO A 61 -11.61 -7.69 5.91
N THR A 62 -12.76 -7.04 6.02
CA THR A 62 -13.02 -6.03 7.06
C THR A 62 -14.40 -6.22 7.65
N PHE A 63 -14.62 -5.91 8.92
CA PHE A 63 -15.95 -6.00 9.54
C PHE A 63 -16.98 -5.07 8.88
N SER A 64 -16.55 -3.95 8.32
CA SER A 64 -17.43 -2.98 7.67
C SER A 64 -17.99 -3.46 6.33
N VAL A 65 -17.34 -4.45 5.70
CA VAL A 65 -17.76 -5.02 4.41
C VAL A 65 -17.95 -6.53 4.59
N GLN A 66 -19.20 -6.96 4.69
CA GLN A 66 -19.50 -8.37 4.93
C GLN A 66 -19.17 -9.23 3.70
N ASN A 67 -18.54 -10.38 3.95
CA ASN A 67 -18.29 -11.47 2.99
C ASN A 67 -17.41 -11.14 1.77
N LYS A 68 -16.87 -9.92 1.65
CA LYS A 68 -15.97 -9.55 0.55
C LYS A 68 -14.97 -8.46 0.98
N PRO A 69 -13.78 -8.40 0.37
CA PRO A 69 -12.84 -7.31 0.62
C PRO A 69 -13.33 -6.00 0.00
N PRO A 70 -12.90 -4.83 0.51
CA PRO A 70 -13.28 -3.51 -0.02
C PRO A 70 -13.07 -3.34 -1.53
N GLU A 71 -11.97 -3.87 -2.08
CA GLU A 71 -11.66 -3.81 -3.51
C GLU A 71 -12.72 -4.52 -4.35
N GLU A 72 -13.19 -5.68 -3.89
CA GLU A 72 -14.24 -6.44 -4.57
C GLU A 72 -15.59 -5.75 -4.44
N ALA A 73 -15.89 -5.16 -3.27
CA ALA A 73 -17.09 -4.37 -3.07
C ALA A 73 -17.15 -3.14 -3.97
N TRP A 74 -16.01 -2.49 -4.22
CA TRP A 74 -15.92 -1.31 -5.05
C TRP A 74 -15.89 -1.65 -6.56
N SER A 75 -15.06 -2.60 -6.98
CA SER A 75 -14.85 -2.91 -8.40
C SER A 75 -15.82 -3.95 -8.97
N GLY A 76 -16.49 -4.72 -8.12
CA GLY A 76 -17.24 -5.92 -8.51
C GLY A 76 -16.36 -7.09 -8.96
N ARG A 77 -15.03 -6.98 -8.88
CA ARG A 77 -14.08 -8.01 -9.31
C ARG A 77 -13.33 -8.56 -8.11
N LYS A 78 -13.33 -9.89 -7.98
CA LYS A 78 -12.56 -10.56 -6.93
C LYS A 78 -11.05 -10.32 -7.16
N PRO A 79 -10.31 -9.76 -6.20
CA PRO A 79 -8.89 -9.51 -6.36
C PRO A 79 -8.10 -10.83 -6.34
N VAL A 80 -7.17 -10.96 -7.27
CA VAL A 80 -6.09 -11.97 -7.20
C VAL A 80 -5.12 -11.53 -6.10
N VAL A 81 -4.64 -12.47 -5.29
CA VAL A 81 -3.76 -12.19 -4.13
C VAL A 81 -2.49 -13.05 -4.12
N ASP A 82 -2.35 -13.91 -5.11
CA ASP A 82 -1.34 -14.95 -5.25
C ASP A 82 0.05 -14.34 -5.45
N TYR A 83 0.10 -13.13 -6.00
CA TYR A 83 1.32 -12.37 -6.25
C TYR A 83 1.83 -11.59 -5.03
N PHE A 84 1.08 -11.57 -3.92
CA PHE A 84 1.49 -10.78 -2.75
C PHE A 84 2.86 -11.25 -2.25
N ARG A 85 3.74 -10.28 -2.05
CA ARG A 85 5.02 -10.46 -1.37
C ARG A 85 5.03 -9.64 -0.08
N ILE A 86 5.78 -10.15 0.88
CA ILE A 86 5.97 -9.47 2.16
C ILE A 86 6.77 -8.19 1.89
N PHE A 87 6.24 -7.04 2.34
CA PHE A 87 6.97 -5.79 2.31
C PHE A 87 8.30 -5.97 3.05
N GLY A 88 9.39 -5.66 2.38
CA GLY A 88 10.73 -5.80 2.91
C GLY A 88 11.41 -7.13 2.65
N CYS A 89 10.82 -8.04 1.87
CA CYS A 89 11.48 -9.30 1.56
C CYS A 89 12.71 -9.08 0.65
N ILE A 90 13.63 -10.03 0.66
CA ILE A 90 14.79 -10.01 -0.24
C ILE A 90 14.29 -10.12 -1.68
N ALA A 91 14.79 -9.23 -2.54
CA ALA A 91 14.59 -9.24 -3.98
C ALA A 91 15.94 -9.19 -4.70
N TYR A 92 15.92 -9.48 -5.99
CA TYR A 92 17.10 -9.43 -6.85
C TYR A 92 16.77 -8.61 -8.10
N ALA A 93 17.46 -7.48 -8.30
CA ALA A 93 17.31 -6.64 -9.48
C ALA A 93 18.28 -7.09 -10.57
N HIS A 94 17.77 -7.37 -11.77
CA HIS A 94 18.61 -7.81 -12.89
C HIS A 94 19.57 -6.69 -13.34
N ILE A 95 20.85 -7.01 -13.46
CA ILE A 95 21.87 -6.09 -13.98
C ILE A 95 21.96 -6.29 -15.50
N PRO A 96 21.73 -5.27 -16.34
CA PRO A 96 21.80 -5.41 -17.80
C PRO A 96 23.18 -5.85 -18.32
N ASP A 97 23.22 -6.63 -19.41
CA ASP A 97 24.47 -7.13 -20.01
C ASP A 97 25.50 -6.04 -20.32
N VAL A 98 25.04 -4.87 -20.77
CA VAL A 98 25.92 -3.72 -21.06
C VAL A 98 26.70 -3.21 -19.84
N LYS A 99 26.23 -3.53 -18.63
CA LYS A 99 26.88 -3.18 -17.36
C LYS A 99 27.71 -4.34 -16.76
N ARG A 100 27.78 -5.48 -17.45
CA ARG A 100 28.42 -6.72 -16.98
C ARG A 100 29.66 -7.05 -17.83
N LYS A 101 30.70 -7.54 -17.18
CA LYS A 101 31.82 -8.27 -17.79
C LYS A 101 31.63 -9.77 -17.60
N LYS A 102 32.49 -10.56 -18.24
CA LYS A 102 32.45 -12.02 -18.17
C LYS A 102 32.61 -12.46 -16.70
N LEU A 103 31.68 -13.31 -16.23
CA LEU A 103 31.58 -13.82 -14.84
C LEU A 103 31.08 -12.81 -13.79
N ASP A 104 30.69 -11.59 -14.16
CA ASP A 104 30.06 -10.67 -13.22
C ASP A 104 28.69 -11.19 -12.75
N GLU A 105 28.30 -10.76 -11.55
CA GLU A 105 26.97 -11.06 -11.01
C GLU A 105 25.86 -10.58 -11.94
N LYS A 106 24.82 -11.41 -12.07
CA LYS A 106 23.68 -11.11 -12.96
C LYS A 106 22.59 -10.28 -12.29
N ALA A 107 22.62 -10.17 -10.97
CA ALA A 107 21.60 -9.46 -10.21
C ALA A 107 22.17 -8.88 -8.92
N GLU A 108 21.63 -7.74 -8.52
CA GLU A 108 21.95 -7.06 -7.27
C GLU A 108 20.90 -7.40 -6.21
N LYS A 109 21.32 -7.65 -4.97
CA LYS A 109 20.41 -7.92 -3.85
C LYS A 109 19.73 -6.62 -3.39
N CYS A 110 18.40 -6.66 -3.29
CA CYS A 110 17.56 -5.50 -2.94
C CYS A 110 16.51 -5.85 -1.89
N ILE A 111 15.76 -4.85 -1.47
CA ILE A 111 14.57 -4.98 -0.61
C ILE A 111 13.34 -4.69 -1.46
N PHE A 112 12.34 -5.58 -1.42
CA PHE A 112 11.06 -5.37 -2.11
C PHE A 112 10.16 -4.43 -1.31
N LEU A 113 9.67 -3.35 -1.92
CA LEU A 113 8.83 -2.34 -1.25
C LEU A 113 7.34 -2.44 -1.59
N GLY A 114 6.92 -3.51 -2.28
CA GLY A 114 5.52 -3.71 -2.65
C GLY A 114 5.26 -3.70 -4.14
#